data_AF-A0A1V1ZC48-F1
#
_entry.id   AF-A0A1V1ZC48-F1
#
_cell.length_a   1.000
_cell.length_b   1.000
_cell.length_c   1.000
_cell.angle_alpha   90.00
_cell.angle_beta   90.00
_cell.angle_gamma   90.00
#
_symmetry.space_group_name_H-M   'P 1'
#
loop_
_entity.id
_entity.type
_entity.pdbx_description
1 polymer ?
#
loop_
_entity_poly.entity_id
_entity_poly.type
_entity_poly.pdbx_seq_one_letter_code
_entity_poly.pdbx_strand_id
1 'polypeptide(L)'
;MKVFIFDNYSLMSDILISLAAFIAVMCYGKYKETPVRYFIFYLVFIVFVELVANYPKFLIFYIKGTLFERNFWWYTLCWNMGSALFFSFYFRKTIQSRKLKIILKASTVAYIVFAFISIMLDYKTFFTAFMPGINIGGMLLILMSISLYFIEVLESDKILTFYKSINFYISSVLLIYFFATIPLIFFNRYSNLADMDYLVLKWSVLFCANFMMYVTFSLALLCCKPQNQ
;
A
#
# COMPACT_ATOMS: atom_id res chain seq x y z
N MET A 1 22.26 -17.55 3.64
CA MET A 1 20.83 -17.20 3.45
C MET A 1 20.45 -15.85 4.10
N LYS A 2 20.79 -15.60 5.38
CA LYS A 2 20.49 -14.33 6.08
C LYS A 2 21.01 -13.06 5.35
N VAL A 3 22.26 -13.08 4.86
CA VAL A 3 22.89 -11.96 4.14
C VAL A 3 22.31 -11.77 2.74
N PHE A 4 21.99 -12.86 2.03
CA PHE A 4 21.46 -12.82 0.66
C PHE A 4 20.10 -12.11 0.58
N ILE A 5 19.17 -12.41 1.51
CA ILE A 5 17.85 -11.76 1.54
C ILE A 5 18.01 -10.27 1.80
N PHE A 6 18.89 -9.88 2.73
CA PHE A 6 19.14 -8.48 3.07
C PHE A 6 19.69 -7.70 1.87
N ASP A 7 20.71 -8.25 1.19
CA ASP A 7 21.38 -7.56 0.07
C ASP A 7 20.51 -7.46 -1.19
N ASN A 8 19.61 -8.44 -1.41
CA ASN A 8 18.78 -8.51 -2.62
C ASN A 8 17.32 -8.07 -2.41
N TYR A 9 16.92 -7.72 -1.19
CA TYR A 9 15.53 -7.39 -0.84
C TYR A 9 14.89 -6.37 -1.77
N SER A 10 15.59 -5.26 -2.04
CA SER A 10 15.09 -4.17 -2.88
C SER A 10 14.82 -4.68 -4.30
N LEU A 11 15.82 -5.32 -4.92
CA LEU A 11 15.72 -5.84 -6.28
C LEU A 11 14.63 -6.91 -6.40
N MET A 12 14.53 -7.83 -5.43
CA MET A 12 13.50 -8.86 -5.45
C MET A 12 12.09 -8.24 -5.31
N SER A 13 11.94 -7.23 -4.45
CA SER A 13 10.66 -6.51 -4.31
C SER A 13 10.29 -5.78 -5.60
N ASP A 14 11.25 -5.11 -6.24
CA ASP A 14 11.04 -4.38 -7.50
C ASP A 14 10.58 -5.32 -8.64
N ILE A 15 11.19 -6.52 -8.72
CA ILE A 15 10.78 -7.56 -9.68
C ILE A 15 9.34 -8.01 -9.42
N LEU A 16 8.98 -8.28 -8.17
CA LEU A 16 7.64 -8.74 -7.80
C LEU A 16 6.57 -7.70 -8.15
N ILE A 17 6.82 -6.43 -7.82
CA ILE A 17 5.93 -5.32 -8.13
C ILE A 17 5.77 -5.17 -9.65
N SER A 18 6.89 -5.21 -10.38
CA SER A 18 6.89 -5.08 -11.84
C SER A 18 6.14 -6.21 -12.53
N LEU A 19 6.31 -7.45 -12.04
CA LEU A 19 5.59 -8.61 -12.56
C LEU A 19 4.09 -8.51 -12.28
N ALA A 20 3.69 -8.07 -11.09
CA ALA A 20 2.28 -7.83 -10.77
C ALA A 20 1.66 -6.73 -11.63
N ALA A 21 2.38 -5.63 -11.86
CA ALA A 21 1.93 -4.56 -12.74
C ALA A 21 1.81 -5.03 -14.20
N PHE A 22 2.76 -5.82 -14.69
CA PHE A 22 2.71 -6.41 -16.03
C PHE A 22 1.47 -7.31 -16.22
N ILE A 23 1.22 -8.23 -15.27
CA ILE A 23 0.03 -9.09 -15.28
C ILE A 23 -1.26 -8.24 -15.21
N ALA A 24 -1.26 -7.17 -14.41
CA ALA A 24 -2.39 -6.27 -14.30
C ALA A 24 -2.71 -5.56 -15.63
N VAL A 25 -1.69 -5.09 -16.34
CA VAL A 25 -1.86 -4.48 -17.68
C VAL A 25 -2.38 -5.50 -18.68
N MET A 26 -1.87 -6.73 -18.70
CA MET A 26 -2.40 -7.80 -19.56
C MET A 26 -3.89 -8.09 -19.26
N CYS A 27 -4.28 -8.03 -17.99
CA CYS A 27 -5.67 -8.24 -17.56
C CYS A 27 -6.56 -7.00 -17.74
N TYR A 28 -6.05 -5.86 -18.22
CA TYR A 28 -6.83 -4.62 -18.31
C TYR A 28 -8.11 -4.77 -19.14
N GLY A 29 -8.03 -5.44 -20.29
CA GLY A 29 -9.18 -5.67 -21.17
C GLY A 29 -10.34 -6.39 -20.47
N LYS A 30 -10.03 -7.30 -19.54
CA LYS A 30 -11.01 -8.06 -18.76
C LYS A 30 -11.77 -7.22 -17.73
N TYR A 31 -11.14 -6.16 -17.20
CA TYR A 31 -11.67 -5.38 -16.07
C TYR A 31 -12.02 -3.94 -16.41
N LYS A 32 -11.96 -3.55 -17.69
CA LYS A 32 -12.11 -2.17 -18.18
C LYS A 32 -13.36 -1.44 -17.67
N GLU A 33 -14.48 -2.14 -17.55
CA GLU A 33 -15.78 -1.58 -17.13
C GLU A 33 -16.03 -1.71 -15.62
N THR A 34 -15.09 -2.29 -14.86
CA THR A 34 -15.23 -2.50 -13.42
C THR A 34 -14.33 -1.54 -12.63
N PRO A 35 -14.63 -1.30 -11.34
CA PRO A 35 -13.76 -0.50 -10.46
C PRO A 35 -12.31 -1.03 -10.37
N VAL A 36 -12.09 -2.32 -10.66
CA VAL A 36 -10.78 -2.98 -10.67
C VAL A 36 -9.79 -2.31 -11.63
N ARG A 37 -10.26 -1.63 -12.68
CA ARG A 37 -9.36 -0.87 -13.59
C ARG A 37 -8.51 0.16 -12.84
N TYR A 38 -9.04 0.78 -11.78
CA TYR A 38 -8.29 1.74 -10.98
C TYR A 38 -7.20 1.03 -10.15
N PHE A 39 -7.46 -0.20 -9.71
CA PHE A 39 -6.46 -1.03 -9.04
C PHE A 39 -5.34 -1.46 -9.99
N ILE A 40 -5.66 -1.75 -11.26
CA ILE A 40 -4.64 -2.01 -12.29
C ILE A 40 -3.74 -0.78 -12.48
N PHE A 41 -4.32 0.41 -12.62
CA PHE A 41 -3.54 1.65 -12.71
C PHE A 41 -2.71 1.91 -11.45
N TYR A 42 -3.23 1.56 -10.28
CA TYR A 42 -2.49 1.69 -9.03
C TYR A 42 -1.27 0.77 -8.95
N LEU A 43 -1.34 -0.48 -9.44
CA LEU A 43 -0.18 -1.37 -9.51
C LEU A 43 0.91 -0.81 -10.43
N VAL A 44 0.53 -0.24 -11.58
CA VAL A 44 1.47 0.44 -12.48
C VAL A 44 2.05 1.70 -11.81
N PHE A 45 1.22 2.46 -11.09
CA PHE A 45 1.66 3.62 -10.34
C PHE A 45 2.69 3.25 -9.26
N ILE A 46 2.53 2.13 -8.55
CA ILE A 46 3.54 1.69 -7.57
C ILE A 46 4.90 1.43 -8.22
N VAL A 47 4.96 0.80 -9.40
CA VAL A 47 6.23 0.64 -10.13
C VAL A 47 6.90 1.99 -10.36
N PHE A 48 6.12 2.99 -10.79
CA PHE A 48 6.65 4.34 -10.97
C PHE A 48 7.14 4.96 -9.66
N VAL A 49 6.42 4.76 -8.56
CA VAL A 49 6.82 5.24 -7.23
C VAL A 49 8.16 4.66 -6.81
N GLU A 50 8.38 3.35 -6.96
CA GLU A 50 9.65 2.69 -6.59
C GLU A 50 10.81 3.11 -7.51
N LEU A 51 10.55 3.28 -8.81
CA LEU A 51 11.57 3.79 -9.74
C LEU A 51 12.03 5.20 -9.36
N VAL A 52 11.08 6.10 -9.09
CA VAL A 52 11.40 7.46 -8.66
C VAL A 52 12.05 7.45 -7.29
N ALA A 53 11.60 6.61 -6.35
CA ALA A 53 12.16 6.56 -5.00
C ALA A 53 13.66 6.26 -4.98
N ASN A 54 14.20 5.60 -6.00
CA ASN A 54 15.63 5.33 -6.13
C ASN A 54 16.48 6.53 -6.61
N TYR A 55 15.87 7.70 -6.90
CA TYR A 55 16.59 8.90 -7.36
C TYR A 55 17.80 9.30 -6.47
N PRO A 56 17.78 9.13 -5.12
CA PRO A 56 18.91 9.55 -4.31
C PRO A 56 20.20 8.80 -4.62
N LYS A 57 20.10 7.55 -5.10
CA LYS A 57 21.27 6.74 -5.50
C LYS A 57 21.94 7.32 -6.75
N PHE A 58 21.16 7.83 -7.69
CA PHE A 58 21.66 8.33 -8.98
C PHE A 58 22.13 9.79 -8.91
N LEU A 59 21.50 10.61 -8.07
CA LEU A 59 21.77 12.05 -8.00
C LEU A 59 22.59 12.47 -6.77
N ILE A 60 23.20 11.52 -6.06
CA ILE A 60 23.80 11.74 -4.73
C ILE A 60 24.78 12.91 -4.69
N PHE A 61 25.58 13.12 -5.75
CA PHE A 61 26.56 14.21 -5.83
C PHE A 61 25.91 15.60 -5.90
N TYR A 62 24.69 15.71 -6.44
CA TYR A 62 23.99 16.98 -6.63
C TYR A 62 23.04 17.33 -5.47
N ILE A 63 22.52 16.33 -4.77
CA ILE A 63 21.48 16.51 -3.74
C ILE A 63 22.00 16.40 -2.30
N LYS A 64 23.29 16.06 -2.11
CA LYS A 64 23.88 15.91 -0.77
C LYS A 64 23.83 17.23 -0.01
N GLY A 65 23.35 17.19 1.23
CA GLY A 65 23.15 18.38 2.07
C GLY A 65 21.89 19.20 1.74
N THR A 66 21.09 18.77 0.76
CA THR A 66 19.78 19.37 0.47
C THR A 66 18.66 18.65 1.21
N LEU A 67 17.48 19.26 1.30
CA LEU A 67 16.26 18.61 1.83
C LEU A 67 15.86 17.36 1.04
N PHE A 68 16.33 17.22 -0.20
CA PHE A 68 16.00 16.10 -1.09
C PHE A 68 17.04 14.99 -1.08
N GLU A 69 18.04 15.05 -0.19
CA GLU A 69 19.08 14.01 -0.06
C GLU A 69 18.47 12.61 0.14
N ARG A 70 17.32 12.54 0.80
CA ARG A 70 16.57 11.31 1.05
C ARG A 70 15.17 11.41 0.44
N ASN A 71 14.59 10.24 0.18
CA ASN A 71 13.27 10.08 -0.44
C ASN A 71 12.11 10.01 0.56
N PHE A 72 12.29 10.47 1.81
CA PHE A 72 11.26 10.41 2.85
C PHE A 72 9.98 11.13 2.45
N TRP A 73 10.11 12.31 1.84
CA TRP A 73 8.98 13.11 1.34
C TRP A 73 8.19 12.34 0.27
N TRP A 74 8.91 11.70 -0.67
CA TRP A 74 8.31 10.96 -1.78
C TRP A 74 7.53 9.74 -1.28
N TYR A 75 8.13 8.93 -0.40
CA TYR A 75 7.41 7.81 0.21
C TYR A 75 6.25 8.28 1.10
N THR A 76 6.40 9.40 1.81
CA THR A 76 5.30 9.94 2.64
C THR A 76 4.11 10.35 1.77
N LEU A 77 4.35 11.02 0.63
CA LEU A 77 3.28 11.44 -0.28
C LEU A 77 2.70 10.28 -1.09
N CYS A 78 3.54 9.48 -1.73
CA CYS A 78 3.08 8.49 -2.69
C CYS A 78 2.69 7.17 -2.04
N TRP A 79 3.47 6.71 -1.06
CA TRP A 79 3.20 5.45 -0.37
C TRP A 79 2.22 5.66 0.79
N ASN A 80 2.56 6.46 1.79
CA ASN A 80 1.73 6.57 3.00
C ASN A 80 0.40 7.29 2.72
N MET A 81 0.46 8.50 2.15
CA MET A 81 -0.74 9.25 1.80
C MET A 81 -1.41 8.70 0.54
N GLY A 82 -0.65 8.50 -0.53
CA GLY A 82 -1.18 8.08 -1.83
C GLY A 82 -1.92 6.74 -1.77
N SER A 83 -1.33 5.73 -1.13
CA SER A 83 -2.01 4.43 -0.94
C SER A 83 -3.28 4.56 -0.10
N ALA A 84 -3.25 5.33 0.98
CA ALA A 84 -4.41 5.52 1.85
C ALA A 84 -5.57 6.20 1.12
N LEU A 85 -5.26 7.25 0.34
CA LEU A 85 -6.25 7.94 -0.48
C LEU A 85 -6.76 7.06 -1.62
N PHE A 86 -5.87 6.31 -2.27
CA PHE A 86 -6.22 5.38 -3.32
C PHE A 86 -7.19 4.30 -2.82
N PHE A 87 -6.85 3.58 -1.74
CA PHE A 87 -7.71 2.51 -1.23
C PHE A 87 -9.03 3.05 -0.69
N SER A 88 -9.03 4.20 -0.03
CA SER A 88 -10.27 4.87 0.40
C SER A 88 -11.16 5.22 -0.80
N PHE A 89 -10.58 5.75 -1.89
CA PHE A 89 -11.30 6.00 -3.15
C PHE A 89 -11.81 4.71 -3.80
N TYR A 90 -10.96 3.69 -3.89
CA TYR A 90 -11.23 2.40 -4.51
C TYR A 90 -12.41 1.71 -3.82
N PHE A 91 -12.33 1.54 -2.50
CA PHE A 91 -13.40 0.91 -1.72
C PHE A 91 -14.69 1.72 -1.75
N ARG A 92 -14.63 3.05 -1.79
CA ARG A 92 -15.82 3.88 -1.97
C ARG A 92 -16.53 3.64 -3.32
N LYS A 93 -15.80 3.24 -4.37
CA LYS A 93 -16.38 2.85 -5.67
C LYS A 93 -16.93 1.42 -5.66
N THR A 94 -16.33 0.54 -4.86
CA THR A 94 -16.74 -0.86 -4.75
C THR A 94 -17.97 -1.05 -3.84
N ILE A 95 -17.99 -0.36 -2.70
CA ILE A 95 -19.11 -0.34 -1.75
C ILE A 95 -20.36 0.19 -2.47
N GLN A 96 -21.54 -0.34 -2.17
CA GLN A 96 -22.83 0.10 -2.70
C GLN A 96 -23.58 0.98 -1.70
N SER A 97 -23.55 0.61 -0.41
CA SER A 97 -24.25 1.28 0.69
C SER A 97 -23.87 2.77 0.81
N ARG A 98 -24.90 3.63 0.73
CA ARG A 98 -24.72 5.09 0.83
C ARG A 98 -24.19 5.50 2.20
N LYS A 99 -24.62 4.84 3.28
CA LYS A 99 -24.18 5.15 4.65
C LYS A 99 -22.67 4.90 4.79
N LEU A 100 -22.20 3.71 4.39
CA LEU A 100 -20.78 3.34 4.47
C LEU A 100 -19.91 4.25 3.59
N LYS A 101 -20.38 4.65 2.40
CA LYS A 101 -19.70 5.62 1.54
C LYS A 101 -19.52 6.99 2.20
N ILE A 102 -20.54 7.47 2.94
CA ILE A 102 -20.48 8.77 3.62
C ILE A 102 -19.46 8.72 4.75
N ILE A 103 -19.49 7.66 5.57
CA ILE A 103 -18.52 7.44 6.65
C ILE A 103 -17.11 7.42 6.07
N LEU A 104 -16.88 6.61 5.03
CA LEU A 104 -15.57 6.51 4.40
C LEU A 104 -15.09 7.86 3.83
N LYS A 105 -15.98 8.60 3.15
CA LYS A 105 -15.67 9.94 2.62
C LYS A 105 -15.30 10.92 3.73
N ALA A 106 -16.05 10.94 4.84
CA ALA A 106 -15.77 11.80 5.97
C ALA A 106 -14.39 11.49 6.58
N SER A 107 -14.08 10.20 6.77
CA SER A 107 -12.76 9.75 7.24
C SER A 107 -11.64 10.13 6.27
N THR A 108 -11.85 10.04 4.94
CA THR A 108 -10.86 10.49 3.96
C THR A 108 -10.56 11.98 4.11
N VAL A 109 -11.60 12.83 4.23
CA VAL A 109 -11.41 14.28 4.37
C VAL A 109 -10.71 14.61 5.68
N ALA A 110 -11.10 13.99 6.78
CA ALA A 110 -10.45 14.16 8.08
C ALA A 110 -8.96 13.78 8.01
N TYR A 111 -8.62 12.66 7.38
CA TYR A 111 -7.23 12.24 7.19
C TYR A 111 -6.44 13.23 6.33
N ILE A 112 -7.01 13.72 5.23
CA ILE A 112 -6.35 14.71 4.37
C ILE A 112 -6.02 15.97 5.17
N VAL A 113 -7.01 16.51 5.89
CA VAL A 113 -6.83 17.72 6.71
C VAL A 113 -5.76 17.49 7.77
N PHE A 114 -5.82 16.36 8.48
CA PHE A 114 -4.82 15.98 9.48
C PHE A 114 -3.41 15.87 8.89
N ALA A 115 -3.26 15.22 7.73
CA ALA A 115 -1.96 15.04 7.07
C ALA A 115 -1.38 16.38 6.62
N PHE A 116 -2.19 17.25 6.02
CA PHE A 116 -1.73 18.59 5.63
C PHE A 116 -1.33 19.44 6.83
N ILE A 117 -2.14 19.47 7.90
CA ILE A 117 -1.79 20.19 9.13
C ILE A 117 -0.47 19.65 9.71
N SER A 118 -0.30 18.33 9.75
CA SER A 118 0.91 17.69 10.26
C SER A 118 2.16 18.10 9.47
N ILE A 119 2.07 18.12 8.14
CA ILE A 119 3.18 18.55 7.27
C ILE A 119 3.48 20.04 7.45
N MET A 120 2.46 20.89 7.58
CA MET A 120 2.65 22.33 7.77
C MET A 120 3.31 22.67 9.11
N LEU A 121 2.96 21.94 10.18
CA LEU A 121 3.53 22.14 11.51
C LEU A 121 4.99 21.70 11.60
N ASP A 122 5.39 20.64 10.88
CA ASP A 122 6.74 20.10 10.91
C ASP A 122 7.29 19.76 9.52
N TYR A 123 7.40 20.80 8.69
CA TYR A 123 7.83 20.67 7.29
C TYR A 123 9.27 20.15 7.16
N LYS A 124 10.14 20.36 8.15
CA LYS A 124 11.53 19.87 8.10
C LYS A 124 11.56 18.36 8.24
N THR A 125 10.84 17.82 9.23
CA THR A 125 10.74 16.38 9.45
C THR A 125 10.15 15.66 8.25
N PHE A 126 9.22 16.28 7.51
CA PHE A 126 8.68 15.73 6.27
C PHE A 126 9.75 15.39 5.22
N PHE A 127 10.84 16.16 5.15
CA PHE A 127 11.96 15.91 4.24
C PHE A 127 13.05 15.00 4.84
N THR A 128 13.23 15.03 6.16
CA THR A 128 14.37 14.38 6.83
C THR A 128 14.04 13.05 7.51
N ALA A 129 12.77 12.72 7.73
CA ALA A 129 12.35 11.49 8.37
C ALA A 129 10.94 11.04 7.97
N PHE A 130 10.59 9.79 8.30
CA PHE A 130 9.21 9.33 8.19
C PHE A 130 8.34 9.92 9.30
N MET A 131 7.19 10.50 8.95
CA MET A 131 6.24 11.06 9.91
C MET A 131 5.29 9.96 10.44
N PRO A 132 5.42 9.51 11.70
CA PRO A 132 4.66 8.37 12.20
C PRO A 132 3.15 8.64 12.24
N GLY A 133 2.74 9.87 12.57
CA GLY A 133 1.33 10.25 12.62
C GLY A 133 0.62 10.08 11.28
N ILE A 134 1.24 10.54 10.18
CA ILE A 134 0.70 10.38 8.82
C ILE A 134 0.66 8.89 8.44
N ASN A 135 1.71 8.15 8.74
CA ASN A 135 1.79 6.72 8.42
C ASN A 135 0.68 5.91 9.14
N ILE A 136 0.55 6.07 10.46
CA ILE A 136 -0.47 5.41 11.27
C ILE A 136 -1.88 5.84 10.82
N GLY A 137 -2.10 7.13 10.59
CA GLY A 137 -3.38 7.64 10.09
C GLY A 137 -3.77 7.04 8.74
N GLY A 138 -2.82 6.91 7.82
CA GLY A 138 -3.02 6.28 6.52
C GLY A 138 -3.37 4.80 6.65
N MET A 139 -2.65 4.06 7.50
CA MET A 139 -2.95 2.65 7.79
C MET A 139 -4.34 2.46 8.37
N LEU A 140 -4.73 3.29 9.34
CA LEU A 140 -6.07 3.25 9.95
C LEU A 140 -7.15 3.53 8.91
N LEU A 141 -6.93 4.46 7.98
CA LEU A 141 -7.87 4.73 6.89
C LEU A 141 -8.02 3.53 5.95
N ILE A 142 -6.93 2.85 5.61
CA ILE A 142 -6.97 1.64 4.77
C ILE A 142 -7.69 0.51 5.49
N LEU A 143 -7.33 0.23 6.75
CA LEU A 143 -8.00 -0.78 7.57
C LEU A 143 -9.50 -0.50 7.69
N MET A 144 -9.88 0.76 7.97
CA MET A 144 -11.28 1.16 8.00
C MET A 144 -11.98 0.93 6.65
N SER A 145 -11.32 1.25 5.52
CA SER A 145 -11.86 1.01 4.18
C SER A 145 -12.16 -0.48 3.94
N ILE A 146 -11.24 -1.35 4.35
CA ILE A 146 -11.35 -2.80 4.27
C ILE A 146 -12.48 -3.31 5.17
N SER A 147 -12.54 -2.86 6.44
CA SER A 147 -13.58 -3.25 7.38
C SER A 147 -14.97 -2.88 6.90
N LEU A 148 -15.16 -1.65 6.39
CA LEU A 148 -16.44 -1.23 5.82
C LEU A 148 -16.85 -2.06 4.61
N TYR A 149 -15.90 -2.43 3.76
CA TYR A 149 -16.17 -3.36 2.66
C TYR A 149 -16.61 -4.74 3.16
N PHE A 150 -15.94 -5.31 4.16
CA PHE A 150 -16.35 -6.60 4.72
C PHE A 150 -17.72 -6.55 5.39
N ILE A 151 -18.04 -5.47 6.12
CA ILE A 151 -19.38 -5.27 6.69
C ILE A 151 -20.44 -5.33 5.58
N GLU A 152 -20.24 -4.63 4.47
CA GLU A 152 -21.19 -4.69 3.35
C GLU A 152 -21.32 -6.09 2.73
N VAL A 153 -20.21 -6.81 2.59
CA VAL A 153 -20.24 -8.18 2.07
C VAL A 153 -21.01 -9.11 3.01
N LEU A 154 -20.87 -8.95 4.33
CA LEU A 154 -21.57 -9.74 5.34
C LEU A 154 -23.07 -9.41 5.40
N GLU A 155 -23.45 -8.15 5.20
CA GLU A 155 -24.84 -7.69 5.22
C GLU A 155 -25.59 -7.92 3.89
N SER A 156 -24.90 -8.37 2.83
CA SER A 156 -25.50 -8.56 1.50
C SER A 156 -25.59 -10.03 1.10
N ASP A 157 -26.51 -10.31 0.16
CA ASP A 157 -26.65 -11.64 -0.46
C ASP A 157 -25.37 -12.12 -1.20
N LYS A 158 -24.39 -11.21 -1.37
CA LYS A 158 -23.07 -11.51 -1.93
C LYS A 158 -22.25 -12.44 -1.04
N ILE A 159 -22.61 -12.64 0.22
CA ILE A 159 -21.95 -13.61 1.12
C ILE A 159 -21.95 -15.04 0.55
N LEU A 160 -22.85 -15.39 -0.36
CA LEU A 160 -22.85 -16.72 -0.98
C LEU A 160 -21.83 -16.85 -2.13
N THR A 161 -21.31 -15.72 -2.63
CA THR A 161 -20.42 -15.66 -3.81
C THR A 161 -19.16 -14.82 -3.61
N PHE A 162 -18.86 -14.36 -2.38
CA PHE A 162 -17.72 -13.49 -2.10
C PHE A 162 -16.38 -14.09 -2.53
N TYR A 163 -16.23 -15.41 -2.45
CA TYR A 163 -15.01 -16.12 -2.82
C TYR A 163 -14.69 -16.03 -4.32
N LYS A 164 -15.64 -15.61 -5.16
CA LYS A 164 -15.41 -15.32 -6.59
C LYS A 164 -15.01 -13.86 -6.84
N SER A 165 -15.07 -13.01 -5.82
CA SER A 165 -14.84 -11.58 -5.95
C SER A 165 -13.36 -11.24 -5.84
N ILE A 166 -12.83 -10.58 -6.86
CA ILE A 166 -11.50 -9.99 -6.82
C ILE A 166 -11.34 -8.96 -5.69
N ASN A 167 -12.40 -8.19 -5.38
CA ASN A 167 -12.36 -7.20 -4.30
C ASN A 167 -12.19 -7.87 -2.94
N PHE A 168 -12.73 -9.08 -2.76
CA PHE A 168 -12.52 -9.86 -1.54
C PHE A 168 -11.04 -10.25 -1.40
N TYR A 169 -10.43 -10.81 -2.44
CA TYR A 169 -9.00 -11.17 -2.39
C TYR A 169 -8.10 -9.96 -2.14
N ILE A 170 -8.35 -8.83 -2.82
CA ILE A 170 -7.61 -7.57 -2.59
C ILE A 170 -7.70 -7.15 -1.12
N SER A 171 -8.91 -7.13 -0.56
CA SER A 171 -9.17 -6.72 0.82
C SER A 171 -8.50 -7.64 1.85
N SER A 172 -8.65 -8.95 1.68
CA SER A 172 -8.13 -9.96 2.61
C SER A 172 -6.60 -9.93 2.67
N VAL A 173 -5.96 -9.79 1.51
CA VAL A 173 -4.50 -9.73 1.42
C VAL A 173 -3.96 -8.43 2.02
N LEU A 174 -4.62 -7.30 1.77
CA LEU A 174 -4.24 -6.04 2.41
C LEU A 174 -4.39 -6.10 3.93
N LEU A 175 -5.45 -6.73 4.44
CA LEU A 175 -5.63 -6.91 5.88
C LEU A 175 -4.46 -7.70 6.49
N ILE A 176 -4.09 -8.82 5.87
CA ILE A 176 -2.96 -9.66 6.29
C ILE A 176 -1.65 -8.85 6.22
N TYR A 177 -1.43 -8.10 5.14
CA TYR A 177 -0.26 -7.25 4.96
C TYR A 177 -0.12 -6.22 6.09
N PHE A 178 -1.17 -5.46 6.39
CA PHE A 178 -1.11 -4.45 7.45
C PHE A 178 -0.96 -5.07 8.84
N PHE A 179 -1.63 -6.19 9.12
CA PHE A 179 -1.46 -6.88 10.40
C PHE A 179 -0.04 -7.44 10.59
N ALA A 180 0.60 -7.94 9.53
CA ALA A 180 1.97 -8.41 9.60
C ALA A 180 3.00 -7.28 9.73
N THR A 181 2.75 -6.12 9.10
CA THR A 181 3.75 -5.03 9.01
C THR A 181 3.64 -3.97 10.09
N ILE A 182 2.46 -3.73 10.68
CA ILE A 182 2.27 -2.75 11.77
C ILE A 182 3.21 -3.00 12.97
N PRO A 183 3.34 -4.24 13.51
CA PRO A 183 4.25 -4.50 14.62
C PRO A 183 5.69 -4.11 14.29
N LEU A 184 6.14 -4.37 13.05
CA LEU A 184 7.50 -4.05 12.63
C LEU A 184 7.77 -2.55 12.65
N ILE A 185 6.79 -1.72 12.30
CA ILE A 185 6.90 -0.26 12.30
C ILE A 185 7.01 0.26 13.73
N PHE A 186 6.21 -0.29 14.65
CA PHE A 186 6.27 0.07 16.06
C PHE A 186 7.62 -0.31 16.69
N PHE A 187 8.10 -1.53 16.43
CA PHE A 187 9.38 -2.00 16.94
C PHE A 187 10.59 -1.43 16.20
N ASN A 188 10.40 -0.71 15.10
CA ASN A 188 11.49 -0.11 14.34
C ASN A 188 12.33 0.88 15.17
N ARG A 189 11.77 1.46 16.24
CA ARG A 189 12.54 2.30 17.17
C ARG A 189 13.67 1.53 17.89
N TYR A 190 13.55 0.21 18.00
CA TYR A 190 14.54 -0.66 18.63
C TYR A 190 15.51 -1.29 17.61
N SER A 191 15.41 -0.93 16.33
CA SER A 191 16.28 -1.47 15.28
C SER A 191 17.69 -0.86 15.38
N ASN A 192 18.57 -1.51 16.14
CA ASN A 192 19.99 -1.16 16.17
C ASN A 192 20.77 -2.08 15.22
N LEU A 193 21.79 -1.53 14.55
CA LEU A 193 22.72 -2.31 13.72
C LEU A 193 23.47 -3.41 14.50
N ALA A 194 23.47 -3.33 15.83
CA ALA A 194 24.02 -4.36 16.70
C ALA A 194 23.12 -5.62 16.80
N ASP A 195 21.82 -5.50 16.55
CA ASP A 195 20.86 -6.62 16.59
C ASP A 195 20.53 -7.10 15.17
N MET A 196 21.48 -7.86 14.61
CA MET A 196 21.35 -8.41 13.26
C MET A 196 20.20 -9.40 13.14
N ASP A 197 19.81 -10.09 14.22
CA ASP A 197 18.71 -11.05 14.18
C ASP A 197 17.35 -10.34 14.05
N TYR A 198 17.16 -9.22 14.76
CA TYR A 198 15.98 -8.38 14.54
C TYR A 198 15.90 -7.84 13.11
N LEU A 199 17.03 -7.36 12.55
CA LEU A 199 17.06 -6.85 11.18
C LEU A 199 16.68 -7.94 10.17
N VAL A 200 17.26 -9.14 10.30
CA VAL A 200 16.93 -10.28 9.42
C VAL A 200 15.45 -10.64 9.54
N LEU A 201 14.91 -10.69 10.77
CA LEU A 201 13.49 -10.96 10.98
C LEU A 201 12.60 -9.92 10.29
N LYS A 202 12.88 -8.63 10.52
CA LYS A 202 12.12 -7.51 9.94
C LYS A 202 12.08 -7.59 8.41
N TRP A 203 13.24 -7.73 7.77
CA TRP A 203 13.30 -7.79 6.30
C TRP A 203 12.67 -9.06 5.75
N SER A 204 12.78 -10.19 6.45
CA SER A 204 12.12 -11.43 6.07
C SER A 204 10.60 -11.31 6.13
N VAL A 205 10.04 -10.73 7.20
CA VAL A 205 8.58 -10.53 7.32
C VAL A 205 8.09 -9.55 6.26
N LEU A 206 8.79 -8.42 6.04
CA LEU A 206 8.44 -7.48 4.97
C LEU A 206 8.49 -8.13 3.59
N PHE A 207 9.48 -8.99 3.32
CA PHE A 207 9.61 -9.69 2.05
C PHE A 207 8.46 -10.67 1.85
N CYS A 208 8.17 -11.51 2.85
CA CYS A 208 7.05 -12.45 2.81
C CYS A 208 5.72 -11.73 2.64
N ALA A 209 5.51 -10.61 3.33
CA ALA A 209 4.30 -9.80 3.21
C ALA A 209 4.14 -9.21 1.79
N ASN A 210 5.20 -8.61 1.23
CA ASN A 210 5.20 -8.11 -0.15
C ASN A 210 4.98 -9.24 -1.17
N PHE A 211 5.69 -10.35 -1.02
CA PHE A 211 5.58 -11.50 -1.90
C PHE A 211 4.16 -12.06 -1.91
N MET A 212 3.59 -12.35 -0.73
CA MET A 212 2.22 -12.81 -0.59
C MET A 212 1.24 -11.80 -1.20
N MET A 213 1.46 -10.51 -0.98
CA MET A 213 0.59 -9.46 -1.50
C MET A 213 0.55 -9.41 -3.02
N TYR A 214 1.69 -9.25 -3.67
CA TYR A 214 1.74 -9.07 -5.13
C TYR A 214 1.46 -10.36 -5.90
N VAL A 215 1.84 -11.52 -5.36
CA VAL A 215 1.47 -12.81 -5.95
C VAL A 215 -0.05 -13.01 -5.89
N THR A 216 -0.68 -12.73 -4.75
CA THR A 216 -2.14 -12.91 -4.64
C THR A 216 -2.90 -11.90 -5.50
N PHE A 217 -2.43 -10.65 -5.62
CA PHE A 217 -3.02 -9.69 -6.56
C PHE A 217 -2.95 -10.19 -8.00
N SER A 218 -1.80 -10.73 -8.41
CA SER A 218 -1.60 -11.29 -9.76
C SER A 218 -2.53 -12.48 -10.01
N LEU A 219 -2.60 -13.43 -9.08
CA LEU A 219 -3.48 -14.60 -9.19
C LEU A 219 -4.96 -14.20 -9.17
N ALA A 220 -5.35 -13.25 -8.33
CA ALA A 220 -6.72 -12.76 -8.27
C ALA A 220 -7.14 -12.11 -9.60
N LEU A 221 -6.26 -11.32 -10.23
CA LEU A 221 -6.51 -10.73 -11.55
C LEU A 221 -6.68 -11.80 -12.63
N LEU A 222 -5.83 -12.82 -12.64
CA LEU A 222 -5.89 -13.92 -13.61
C LEU A 222 -7.12 -14.82 -13.43
N CYS A 223 -7.38 -15.28 -12.21
CA CYS A 223 -8.36 -16.33 -11.93
C CYS A 223 -9.79 -15.81 -11.70
N CYS A 224 -9.98 -14.63 -11.11
CA CYS A 224 -11.34 -14.13 -10.80
C CYS A 224 -12.06 -13.68 -12.06
N LYS A 225 -13.39 -13.76 -12.13
CA LYS A 225 -14.16 -13.18 -13.24
C LYS A 225 -14.49 -11.72 -12.93
N PRO A 226 -14.59 -10.84 -13.94
CA PRO A 226 -15.06 -9.47 -13.72
C PRO A 226 -16.47 -9.53 -13.16
N GLN A 227 -16.67 -8.90 -12.00
CA GLN A 227 -18.00 -8.69 -11.44
C GLN A 227 -18.52 -7.39 -12.03
N ASN A 228 -19.39 -7.49 -13.03
CA ASN A 228 -20.24 -6.37 -13.40
C ASN A 228 -21.20 -6.15 -12.23
N GLN A 229 -21.19 -4.93 -11.69
CA GLN A 229 -22.11 -4.51 -10.63
C GLN A 229 -23.56 -4.57 -11.12
#